data_AF-A0A418VXF7-F1
#
_entry.id   AF-A0A418VXF7-F1
#
_cell.length_a   1.000
_cell.length_b   1.000
_cell.length_c   1.000
_cell.angle_alpha   90.00
_cell.angle_beta   90.00
_cell.angle_gamma   90.00
#
_symmetry.space_group_name_H-M   'P 1'
#
loop_
_entity.id
_entity.type
_entity.pdbx_description
1 polymer ?
#
loop_
_entity_poly.entity_id
_entity_poly.type
_entity_poly.pdbx_seq_one_letter_code
_entity_poly.pdbx_strand_id
1 'polypeptide(L)'
;MSTDQPPFVRHHRTAQVLVSTFQEALEPQFAAKGALSREEFTRAMGLMMAHWPTVLPLFANICQSCAMASRCQGGGCGSGGESPRMVFKPDGRRRDFVTRLMFSTVLLKVPESVDPISGEVFPQVIASGLQTSISGLFYEKEWEALNANAITIYNQIGTDHDEEIWSRISREDSLAVLVDTMFVRVMLRFRQFHQQRQTFMRRMTDLLRDKRFIFAGPHFDTLFDTMFGRLRDSLRSELDRARVDIHYGDGTSDNLMRIFDQFDKHKLEQAQPVQMLGGRRAPRPMLAQRPMLGATPAAKRR
;
A
#
# COMPACT_ATOMS: atom_id res chain seq x y z
N MET A 1 -18.43 1.01 -46.80
CA MET A 1 -18.80 0.08 -45.72
C MET A 1 -17.52 -0.35 -45.03
N SER A 2 -17.15 0.28 -43.92
CA SER A 2 -15.98 -0.11 -43.12
C SER A 2 -16.38 -1.27 -42.22
N THR A 3 -15.89 -2.47 -42.53
CA THR A 3 -16.01 -3.67 -41.69
C THR A 3 -14.98 -3.60 -40.57
N ASP A 4 -15.16 -2.69 -39.60
CA ASP A 4 -14.39 -2.75 -38.37
C ASP A 4 -15.02 -3.80 -37.45
N GLN A 5 -14.46 -5.01 -37.49
CA GLN A 5 -14.77 -6.04 -36.49
C GLN A 5 -14.42 -5.53 -35.09
N PRO A 6 -15.20 -5.89 -34.06
CA PRO A 6 -14.97 -5.44 -32.69
C PRO A 6 -13.52 -5.72 -32.24
N PRO A 7 -12.90 -4.83 -31.44
CA PRO A 7 -11.46 -4.87 -31.12
C PRO A 7 -11.00 -6.22 -30.55
N PHE A 8 -11.88 -6.93 -29.84
CA PHE A 8 -11.57 -8.23 -29.26
C PHE A 8 -11.48 -9.37 -30.28
N VAL A 9 -12.19 -9.31 -31.41
CA VAL A 9 -12.16 -10.36 -32.46
C VAL A 9 -10.76 -10.56 -33.03
N ARG A 10 -9.96 -9.48 -33.06
CA ARG A 10 -8.56 -9.50 -33.49
C ARG A 10 -7.63 -10.25 -32.52
N HIS A 11 -8.03 -10.41 -31.27
CA HIS A 11 -7.23 -11.01 -30.20
C HIS A 11 -7.63 -12.46 -29.85
N HIS A 12 -8.70 -12.99 -30.44
CA HIS A 12 -9.17 -14.36 -30.16
C HIS A 12 -8.10 -15.42 -30.46
N ARG A 13 -7.36 -15.26 -31.56
CA ARG A 13 -6.30 -16.21 -31.96
C ARG A 13 -5.14 -16.18 -30.97
N THR A 14 -4.77 -15.01 -30.46
CA THR A 14 -3.73 -14.85 -29.45
C THR A 14 -4.15 -15.46 -28.11
N ALA A 15 -5.40 -15.26 -27.70
CA ALA A 15 -5.95 -15.87 -26.48
C ALA A 15 -5.97 -17.41 -26.57
N GLN A 16 -6.34 -17.98 -27.72
CA GLN A 16 -6.28 -19.43 -27.93
C GLN A 16 -4.85 -19.97 -27.82
N VAL A 17 -3.88 -19.30 -28.45
CA VAL A 17 -2.47 -19.70 -28.42
C VAL A 17 -1.92 -19.64 -26.99
N LEU A 18 -2.23 -18.58 -26.23
CA LEU A 18 -1.81 -18.47 -24.83
C LEU A 18 -2.36 -19.62 -23.98
N VAL A 19 -3.64 -19.95 -24.15
CA VAL A 19 -4.30 -21.03 -23.41
C VAL A 19 -3.67 -22.39 -23.74
N SER A 20 -3.35 -22.68 -25.00
CA SER A 20 -2.62 -23.90 -25.37
C SER A 20 -1.20 -23.93 -24.80
N THR A 21 -0.48 -22.81 -24.81
CA THR A 21 0.87 -22.74 -24.24
C THR A 21 0.85 -22.90 -22.71
N PHE A 22 -0.19 -22.38 -22.03
CA PHE A 22 -0.39 -22.61 -20.60
C PHE A 22 -0.69 -24.07 -20.28
N GLN A 23 -1.45 -24.76 -21.14
CA GLN A 23 -1.69 -26.20 -21.01
C GLN A 23 -0.36 -26.97 -21.05
N GLU A 24 0.46 -26.72 -22.07
CA GLU A 24 1.76 -27.39 -22.26
C GLU A 24 2.74 -27.08 -21.12
N ALA A 25 2.76 -25.85 -20.60
CA ALA A 25 3.67 -25.44 -19.54
C ALA A 25 3.31 -26.00 -18.15
N LEU A 26 2.01 -26.20 -17.89
CA LEU A 26 1.52 -26.64 -16.58
C LEU A 26 1.30 -28.15 -16.48
N GLU A 27 1.15 -28.85 -17.60
CA GLU A 27 1.03 -30.31 -17.67
C GLU A 27 2.10 -31.06 -16.84
N PRO A 28 3.41 -30.73 -16.89
CA PRO A 28 4.42 -31.41 -16.08
C PRO A 28 4.31 -31.11 -14.58
N GLN A 29 3.77 -29.95 -14.19
CA GLN A 29 3.65 -29.55 -12.78
C GLN A 29 2.48 -30.25 -12.07
N PHE A 30 1.38 -30.49 -12.78
CA PHE A 30 0.23 -31.19 -12.22
C PHE A 30 0.49 -32.70 -12.10
N ALA A 31 1.18 -33.29 -13.07
CA ALA A 31 1.60 -34.70 -13.01
C ALA A 31 2.52 -34.99 -11.80
N ALA A 32 3.35 -34.03 -11.40
CA ALA A 32 4.29 -34.19 -10.29
C ALA A 32 3.67 -34.04 -8.89
N LYS A 33 2.56 -33.28 -8.76
CA LYS A 33 1.97 -32.93 -7.45
C LYS A 33 0.70 -33.70 -7.10
N GLY A 34 0.17 -34.52 -8.00
CA GLY A 34 -0.97 -35.42 -7.73
C GLY A 34 -2.29 -34.75 -7.41
N ALA A 35 -2.40 -33.42 -7.55
CA ALA A 35 -3.60 -32.65 -7.20
C ALA A 35 -4.71 -32.70 -8.27
N LEU A 36 -4.37 -33.11 -9.50
CA LEU A 36 -5.29 -33.28 -10.63
C LEU A 36 -4.72 -34.37 -11.54
N SER A 37 -5.56 -35.31 -11.99
CA SER A 37 -5.11 -36.30 -12.97
C SER A 37 -4.91 -35.65 -14.34
N ARG A 38 -3.96 -36.20 -15.12
CA ARG A 38 -3.67 -35.72 -16.49
C ARG A 38 -4.93 -35.72 -17.37
N GLU A 39 -5.76 -36.74 -17.20
CA GLU A 39 -7.01 -36.90 -17.94
C GLU A 39 -8.06 -35.84 -17.57
N GLU A 40 -8.19 -35.50 -16.27
CA GLU A 40 -9.11 -34.46 -15.81
C GLU A 40 -8.70 -33.07 -16.28
N PHE A 41 -7.39 -32.76 -16.23
CA PHE A 41 -6.87 -31.48 -16.71
C PHE A 41 -7.07 -31.33 -18.23
N THR A 42 -6.73 -32.37 -18.99
CA THR A 42 -6.92 -32.38 -20.45
C THR A 42 -8.41 -32.29 -20.83
N ARG A 43 -9.29 -32.96 -20.06
CA ARG A 43 -10.74 -32.88 -20.24
C ARG A 43 -11.28 -31.49 -19.93
N ALA A 44 -10.84 -30.85 -18.84
CA ALA A 44 -11.25 -29.50 -18.48
C ALA A 44 -10.81 -28.47 -19.53
N MET A 45 -9.58 -28.57 -20.02
CA MET A 45 -9.07 -27.70 -21.09
C MET A 45 -9.79 -27.95 -22.41
N GLY A 46 -10.08 -29.22 -22.75
CA GLY A 46 -10.88 -29.58 -23.91
C GLY A 46 -12.30 -29.01 -23.85
N LEU A 47 -12.96 -29.04 -22.69
CA LEU A 47 -14.29 -28.44 -22.49
C LEU A 47 -14.25 -26.91 -22.60
N MET A 48 -13.21 -26.27 -22.06
CA MET A 48 -13.02 -24.83 -22.17
C MET A 48 -12.82 -24.39 -23.63
N MET A 49 -12.06 -25.16 -24.41
CA MET A 49 -11.86 -24.92 -25.85
C MET A 49 -13.10 -25.25 -26.68
N ALA A 50 -13.90 -26.25 -26.28
CA ALA A 50 -15.17 -26.56 -26.93
C ALA A 50 -16.23 -25.46 -26.71
N HIS A 51 -16.22 -24.82 -25.55
CA HIS A 51 -17.11 -23.69 -25.21
C HIS A 51 -16.42 -22.33 -25.36
N TRP A 52 -15.40 -22.24 -26.22
CA TRP A 52 -14.59 -21.03 -26.40
C TRP A 52 -15.40 -19.74 -26.65
N PRO A 53 -16.48 -19.73 -27.46
CA PRO A 53 -17.29 -18.53 -27.66
C PRO A 53 -17.94 -17.98 -26.37
N THR A 54 -18.24 -18.87 -25.41
CA THR A 54 -18.85 -18.50 -24.12
C THR A 54 -17.80 -18.06 -23.09
N VAL A 55 -16.57 -18.54 -23.22
CA VAL A 55 -15.44 -18.21 -22.32
C VAL A 55 -14.74 -16.91 -22.75
N LEU A 56 -14.82 -16.59 -24.04
CA LEU A 56 -14.28 -15.37 -24.66
C LEU A 56 -14.56 -14.06 -23.90
N PRO A 57 -15.81 -13.75 -23.49
CA PRO A 57 -16.12 -12.48 -22.82
C PRO A 57 -15.39 -12.34 -21.47
N LEU A 58 -15.08 -13.45 -20.81
CA LEU A 58 -14.29 -13.46 -19.57
C LEU A 58 -12.83 -13.07 -19.84
N PHE A 59 -12.27 -13.50 -20.97
CA PHE A 59 -10.94 -13.07 -21.42
C PHE A 59 -10.90 -11.62 -21.88
N ALA A 60 -11.97 -11.12 -22.51
CA ALA A 60 -12.08 -9.73 -22.94
C ALA A 60 -11.95 -8.75 -21.76
N ASN A 61 -12.55 -9.08 -20.62
CA ASN A 61 -12.49 -8.28 -19.40
C ASN A 61 -11.08 -8.20 -18.78
N ILE A 62 -10.22 -9.18 -19.07
CA ILE A 62 -8.85 -9.28 -18.53
C ILE A 62 -7.81 -8.78 -19.55
N CYS A 63 -8.20 -8.69 -20.83
CA CYS A 63 -7.33 -8.26 -21.91
C CYS A 63 -7.07 -6.75 -21.83
N GLN A 64 -5.87 -6.36 -21.40
CA GLN A 64 -5.46 -4.95 -21.24
C GLN A 64 -5.63 -4.12 -22.52
N SER A 65 -5.34 -4.69 -23.69
CA SER A 65 -5.52 -4.00 -24.98
C SER A 65 -7.00 -3.77 -25.31
N CYS A 66 -7.90 -4.67 -24.88
CA CYS A 66 -9.35 -4.49 -25.06
C CYS A 66 -9.93 -3.50 -24.05
N ALA A 67 -9.43 -3.48 -22.82
CA ALA A 67 -9.79 -2.50 -21.81
C ALA A 67 -9.33 -1.07 -22.17
N MET A 68 -8.24 -0.94 -22.93
CA MET A 68 -7.79 0.36 -23.45
C MET A 68 -8.59 0.80 -24.68
N ALA A 69 -9.00 -0.12 -25.55
CA ALA A 69 -9.82 0.21 -26.73
C ALA A 69 -11.25 0.64 -26.36
N SER A 70 -11.86 0.03 -25.34
CA SER A 70 -13.21 0.38 -24.86
C SER A 70 -13.28 1.79 -24.25
N ARG A 71 -12.17 2.31 -23.70
CA ARG A 71 -12.08 3.71 -23.21
C ARG A 71 -12.06 4.75 -24.33
N CYS A 72 -11.77 4.36 -25.57
CA CYS A 72 -11.64 5.28 -26.70
C CYS A 72 -12.84 5.26 -27.68
N GLN A 73 -13.80 4.35 -27.52
CA GLN A 73 -14.94 4.20 -28.46
C GLN A 73 -16.29 4.67 -27.90
N GLY A 74 -16.39 5.00 -26.61
CA GLY A 74 -17.55 5.74 -26.06
C GLY A 74 -17.29 7.24 -26.10
N GLY A 75 -17.75 7.91 -27.15
CA GLY A 75 -17.45 9.31 -27.44
C GLY A 75 -17.68 10.27 -26.27
N GLY A 76 -16.69 11.11 -25.99
CA GLY A 76 -16.80 12.18 -25.00
C GLY A 76 -15.46 12.58 -24.38
N CYS A 77 -14.51 13.06 -25.17
CA CYS A 77 -13.34 13.76 -24.65
C CYS A 77 -13.83 15.10 -24.05
N GLY A 78 -14.03 15.14 -22.74
CA GLY A 78 -14.52 16.33 -22.04
C GLY A 78 -14.04 16.39 -20.60
N SER A 79 -12.93 17.12 -20.39
CA SER A 79 -12.65 17.94 -19.20
C SER A 79 -12.93 17.34 -17.82
N GLY A 80 -11.93 16.65 -17.28
CA GLY A 80 -11.79 16.37 -15.85
C GLY A 80 -10.40 15.78 -15.64
N GLY A 81 -9.44 16.61 -15.23
CA GLY A 81 -8.05 16.22 -15.09
C GLY A 81 -7.84 15.15 -14.02
N GLU A 82 -7.86 13.89 -14.42
CA GLU A 82 -7.19 12.82 -13.73
C GLU A 82 -6.12 12.28 -14.67
N SER A 83 -4.88 12.68 -14.41
CA SER A 83 -3.71 11.97 -14.94
C SER A 83 -3.95 10.47 -14.78
N PRO A 84 -3.62 9.62 -15.76
CA PRO A 84 -3.74 8.19 -15.59
C PRO A 84 -2.75 7.80 -14.49
N ARG A 85 -3.23 7.71 -13.25
CA ARG A 85 -2.50 7.12 -12.13
C ARG A 85 -2.06 5.76 -12.63
N MET A 86 -0.76 5.61 -12.85
CA MET A 86 -0.19 4.36 -13.32
C MET A 86 -0.69 3.28 -12.37
N VAL A 87 -1.47 2.35 -12.91
CA VAL A 87 -1.86 1.13 -12.23
C VAL A 87 -0.57 0.51 -11.73
N PHE A 88 -0.43 0.53 -10.41
CA PHE A 88 0.64 -0.10 -9.66
C PHE A 88 0.95 -1.47 -10.25
N LYS A 89 2.17 -1.62 -10.80
CA LYS A 89 2.60 -2.90 -11.37
C LYS A 89 3.03 -3.85 -10.23
N PRO A 90 2.47 -5.08 -10.18
CA PRO A 90 2.53 -5.95 -9.01
C PRO A 90 3.76 -6.87 -9.02
N ASP A 91 4.77 -6.53 -8.23
CA ASP A 91 5.83 -7.47 -7.81
C ASP A 91 5.53 -7.92 -6.37
N GLY A 92 5.15 -9.18 -6.15
CA GLY A 92 5.10 -9.84 -4.82
C GLY A 92 4.16 -9.26 -3.72
N ARG A 93 3.65 -8.04 -3.89
CA ARG A 93 2.90 -7.24 -2.89
C ARG A 93 1.44 -7.64 -2.67
N ARG A 94 0.89 -8.57 -3.48
CA ARG A 94 -0.50 -9.04 -3.35
C ARG A 94 -0.76 -9.91 -2.10
N ARG A 95 0.26 -10.28 -1.34
CA ARG A 95 0.12 -11.10 -0.13
C ARG A 95 0.17 -10.32 1.18
N ASP A 96 0.42 -9.01 1.16
CA ASP A 96 0.50 -8.18 2.37
C ASP A 96 -0.71 -7.23 2.45
N PHE A 97 -1.83 -7.81 2.88
CA PHE A 97 -3.13 -7.17 2.93
C PHE A 97 -3.22 -6.13 4.04
N VAL A 98 -2.48 -6.30 5.15
CA VAL A 98 -2.42 -5.30 6.23
C VAL A 98 -1.81 -4.01 5.71
N THR A 99 -0.61 -4.10 5.11
CA THR A 99 0.08 -2.92 4.58
C THR A 99 -0.72 -2.30 3.46
N ARG A 100 -1.30 -3.12 2.56
CA ARG A 100 -2.15 -2.63 1.47
C ARG A 100 -3.33 -1.83 2.01
N LEU A 101 -4.01 -2.34 3.05
CA LEU A 101 -5.12 -1.62 3.66
C LEU A 101 -4.66 -0.31 4.28
N MET A 102 -3.57 -0.31 5.05
CA MET A 102 -3.04 0.92 5.65
C MET A 102 -2.61 1.92 4.57
N PHE A 103 -1.91 1.46 3.54
CA PHE A 103 -1.40 2.31 2.46
C PHE A 103 -2.51 2.88 1.59
N SER A 104 -3.66 2.22 1.48
CA SER A 104 -4.81 2.80 0.76
C SER A 104 -5.31 4.11 1.41
N THR A 105 -5.14 4.32 2.73
CA THR A 105 -5.40 5.64 3.34
C THR A 105 -4.47 6.72 2.82
N VAL A 106 -3.21 6.35 2.59
CA VAL A 106 -2.14 7.24 2.13
C VAL A 106 -2.42 7.68 0.70
N LEU A 107 -2.76 6.74 -0.18
CA LEU A 107 -3.08 7.03 -1.58
C LEU A 107 -4.29 7.96 -1.74
N LEU A 108 -5.27 7.90 -0.82
CA LEU A 108 -6.44 8.75 -0.88
C LEU A 108 -6.19 10.18 -0.40
N LYS A 109 -5.36 10.35 0.64
CA LYS A 109 -5.23 11.64 1.34
C LYS A 109 -3.95 12.41 1.03
N VAL A 110 -2.91 11.73 0.53
CA VAL A 110 -1.62 12.34 0.26
C VAL A 110 -1.51 12.71 -1.22
N PRO A 111 -1.33 13.99 -1.57
CA PRO A 111 -1.13 14.40 -2.94
C PRO A 111 0.22 13.89 -3.46
N GLU A 112 0.28 13.59 -4.75
CA GLU A 112 1.52 13.16 -5.38
C GLU A 112 2.51 14.32 -5.48
N SER A 113 3.74 14.09 -5.05
CA SER A 113 4.83 15.07 -5.15
C SER A 113 6.09 14.41 -5.67
N VAL A 114 6.75 15.04 -6.64
CA VAL A 114 8.02 14.58 -7.18
C VAL A 114 9.15 15.11 -6.30
N ASP A 115 10.02 14.23 -5.80
CA ASP A 115 11.23 14.64 -5.12
C ASP A 115 12.20 15.27 -6.14
N PRO A 116 12.58 16.56 -5.99
CA PRO A 116 13.44 17.23 -6.95
C PRO A 116 14.86 16.65 -7.02
N ILE A 117 15.28 15.88 -6.02
CA ILE A 117 16.63 15.28 -5.98
C ILE A 117 16.65 13.92 -6.69
N SER A 118 15.71 13.03 -6.38
CA SER A 118 15.68 11.67 -6.93
C SER A 118 14.81 11.51 -8.17
N GLY A 119 13.83 12.41 -8.39
CA GLY A 119 12.80 12.27 -9.42
C GLY A 119 11.69 11.26 -9.06
N GLU A 120 11.74 10.67 -7.86
CA GLU A 120 10.75 9.70 -7.39
C GLU A 120 9.44 10.37 -6.94
N VAL A 121 8.33 9.64 -7.09
CA VAL A 121 6.99 10.14 -6.76
C VAL A 121 6.56 9.66 -5.37
N PHE A 122 6.37 10.58 -4.44
CA PHE A 122 5.68 10.31 -3.16
C PHE A 122 4.16 10.33 -3.39
N PRO A 123 3.36 9.44 -2.77
CA PRO A 123 3.74 8.41 -1.81
C PRO A 123 4.16 7.06 -2.42
N GLN A 124 4.16 6.90 -3.75
CA GLN A 124 4.40 5.60 -4.39
C GLN A 124 5.78 5.00 -4.05
N VAL A 125 6.82 5.83 -3.99
CA VAL A 125 8.21 5.41 -3.70
C VAL A 125 8.34 4.74 -2.33
N ILE A 126 7.53 5.13 -1.36
CA ILE A 126 7.64 4.68 0.03
C ILE A 126 6.94 3.35 0.32
N ALA A 127 6.13 2.83 -0.61
CA ALA A 127 5.27 1.66 -0.37
C ALA A 127 6.05 0.42 0.14
N SER A 128 7.18 0.10 -0.50
CA SER A 128 8.02 -1.04 -0.06
C SER A 128 8.70 -0.79 1.28
N GLY A 129 9.17 0.44 1.52
CA GLY A 129 9.76 0.82 2.80
C GLY A 129 8.73 0.71 3.92
N LEU A 130 7.51 1.16 3.66
CA LEU A 130 6.39 1.11 4.59
C LEU A 130 6.05 -0.34 4.96
N GLN A 131 5.96 -1.21 3.95
CA GLN A 131 5.68 -2.64 4.15
C GLN A 131 6.67 -3.30 5.10
N THR A 132 7.97 -3.16 4.85
CA THR A 132 9.02 -3.74 5.70
C THR A 132 9.07 -3.07 7.08
N SER A 133 8.83 -1.76 7.14
CA SER A 133 8.89 -1.03 8.41
C SER A 133 7.72 -1.37 9.34
N ILE A 134 6.51 -1.54 8.80
CA ILE A 134 5.33 -1.94 9.58
C ILE A 134 5.40 -3.41 9.95
N SER A 135 5.69 -4.32 9.01
CA SER A 135 5.77 -5.76 9.31
C SER A 135 6.86 -6.05 10.36
N GLY A 136 7.97 -5.33 10.30
CA GLY A 136 9.05 -5.40 11.29
C GLY A 136 8.72 -4.85 12.69
N LEU A 137 7.49 -4.39 12.95
CA LEU A 137 7.00 -4.07 14.31
C LEU A 137 6.42 -5.30 15.03
N PHE A 138 6.21 -6.39 14.29
CA PHE A 138 5.50 -7.57 14.75
C PHE A 138 6.39 -8.81 14.63
N TYR A 139 6.09 -9.81 15.46
CA TYR A 139 6.62 -11.15 15.25
C TYR A 139 5.93 -11.80 14.04
N GLU A 140 6.62 -12.72 13.37
CA GLU A 140 6.13 -13.36 12.13
C GLU A 140 4.71 -13.93 12.27
N LYS A 141 4.45 -14.70 13.34
CA LYS A 141 3.12 -15.29 13.59
C LYS A 141 2.04 -14.27 13.86
N GLU A 142 2.39 -13.16 14.51
CA GLU A 142 1.44 -12.08 14.78
C GLU A 142 1.10 -11.33 13.49
N TRP A 143 2.10 -11.10 12.64
CA TRP A 143 1.91 -10.51 11.33
C TRP A 143 1.06 -11.39 10.41
N GLU A 144 1.34 -12.70 10.36
CA GLU A 144 0.53 -13.67 9.62
C GLU A 144 -0.95 -13.63 10.06
N ALA A 145 -1.21 -13.57 11.38
CA ALA A 145 -2.57 -13.50 11.91
C ALA A 145 -3.27 -12.19 11.54
N LEU A 146 -2.57 -11.04 11.65
CA LEU A 146 -3.11 -9.75 11.20
C LEU A 146 -3.44 -9.77 9.70
N ASN A 147 -2.56 -10.39 8.92
CA ASN A 147 -2.71 -10.49 7.48
C ASN A 147 -3.85 -11.42 7.07
N ALA A 148 -4.09 -12.51 7.80
CA ALA A 148 -5.27 -13.35 7.64
C ALA A 148 -6.57 -12.57 7.92
N ASN A 149 -6.59 -11.73 8.96
CA ASN A 149 -7.75 -10.88 9.25
C ASN A 149 -7.99 -9.85 8.13
N ALA A 150 -6.92 -9.24 7.61
CA ALA A 150 -7.01 -8.32 6.48
C ALA A 150 -7.57 -9.02 5.23
N ILE A 151 -7.16 -10.26 4.94
CA ILE A 151 -7.72 -11.06 3.84
C ILE A 151 -9.23 -11.21 3.98
N THR A 152 -9.74 -11.52 5.17
CA THR A 152 -11.19 -11.64 5.40
C THR A 152 -11.92 -10.33 5.10
N ILE A 153 -11.34 -9.18 5.47
CA ILE A 153 -11.89 -7.86 5.16
C ILE A 153 -11.94 -7.66 3.63
N TYR A 154 -10.86 -7.96 2.91
CA TYR A 154 -10.85 -7.85 1.44
C TYR A 154 -11.87 -8.77 0.77
N ASN A 155 -12.05 -9.99 1.29
CA ASN A 155 -13.05 -10.93 0.80
C ASN A 155 -14.48 -10.41 1.01
N GLN A 156 -14.76 -9.76 2.15
CA GLN A 156 -16.06 -9.16 2.44
C GLN A 156 -16.33 -7.92 1.58
N ILE A 157 -15.31 -7.08 1.37
CA ILE A 157 -15.43 -5.88 0.53
C ILE A 157 -15.62 -6.27 -0.94
N GLY A 158 -14.98 -7.33 -1.42
CA GLY A 158 -15.14 -7.84 -2.78
C GLY A 158 -14.61 -6.88 -3.86
N THR A 159 -13.55 -6.12 -3.57
CA THR A 159 -12.85 -5.28 -4.57
C THR A 159 -11.34 -5.38 -4.44
N ASP A 160 -10.69 -5.30 -5.59
CA ASP A 160 -9.24 -5.25 -5.73
C ASP A 160 -8.75 -3.81 -6.04
N HIS A 161 -9.66 -2.83 -6.07
CA HIS A 161 -9.34 -1.43 -6.34
C HIS A 161 -9.13 -0.67 -5.04
N ASP A 162 -7.92 -0.16 -4.81
CA ASP A 162 -7.55 0.47 -3.53
C ASP A 162 -8.36 1.74 -3.24
N GLU A 163 -8.82 2.44 -4.29
CA GLU A 163 -9.68 3.62 -4.19
C GLU A 163 -11.09 3.35 -3.67
N GLU A 164 -11.61 2.13 -3.86
CA GLU A 164 -12.97 1.77 -3.45
C GLU A 164 -13.05 1.24 -2.02
N ILE A 165 -11.92 0.81 -1.45
CA ILE A 165 -11.85 0.11 -0.16
C ILE A 165 -12.56 0.90 0.94
N TRP A 166 -12.20 2.17 1.12
CA TRP A 166 -12.73 3.00 2.21
C TRP A 166 -14.19 3.38 2.02
N SER A 167 -14.64 3.55 0.77
CA SER A 167 -16.04 3.80 0.47
C SER A 167 -16.92 2.63 0.88
N ARG A 168 -16.44 1.40 0.73
CA ARG A 168 -17.16 0.18 1.10
C ARG A 168 -17.09 -0.07 2.61
N ILE A 169 -15.94 0.14 3.25
CA ILE A 169 -15.79 0.05 4.71
C ILE A 169 -16.75 1.01 5.42
N SER A 170 -16.90 2.24 4.91
CA SER A 170 -17.77 3.25 5.53
C SER A 170 -19.27 2.93 5.49
N ARG A 171 -19.70 1.96 4.67
CA ARG A 171 -21.10 1.54 4.56
C ARG A 171 -21.48 0.47 5.57
N GLU A 172 -20.51 -0.13 6.25
CA GLU A 172 -20.73 -1.24 7.16
C GLU A 172 -19.93 -1.04 8.46
N ASP A 173 -20.63 -0.67 9.54
CA ASP A 173 -20.02 -0.34 10.83
C ASP A 173 -19.19 -1.49 11.42
N SER A 174 -19.62 -2.74 11.22
CA SER A 174 -18.86 -3.94 11.62
C SER A 174 -17.50 -4.03 10.94
N LEU A 175 -17.43 -3.71 9.64
CA LEU A 175 -16.15 -3.66 8.91
C LEU A 175 -15.26 -2.54 9.43
N ALA A 176 -15.83 -1.38 9.75
CA ALA A 176 -15.07 -0.26 10.30
C ALA A 176 -14.34 -0.65 11.59
N VAL A 177 -15.00 -1.34 12.52
CA VAL A 177 -14.42 -1.84 13.78
C VAL A 177 -13.31 -2.87 13.54
N LEU A 178 -13.53 -3.81 12.60
CA LEU A 178 -12.53 -4.82 12.24
C LEU A 178 -11.28 -4.19 11.63
N VAL A 179 -11.47 -3.20 10.76
CA VAL A 179 -10.37 -2.45 10.16
C VAL A 179 -9.61 -1.67 11.24
N ASP A 180 -10.32 -0.96 12.11
CA ASP A 180 -9.72 -0.21 13.22
C ASP A 180 -8.90 -1.10 14.15
N THR A 181 -9.30 -2.36 14.35
CA THR A 181 -8.51 -3.33 15.14
C THR A 181 -7.06 -3.40 14.65
N MET A 182 -6.84 -3.39 13.33
CA MET A 182 -5.48 -3.47 12.77
C MET A 182 -4.72 -2.16 12.95
N PHE A 183 -5.37 -1.01 12.72
CA PHE A 183 -4.77 0.30 12.94
C PHE A 183 -4.40 0.51 14.40
N VAL A 184 -5.28 0.14 15.33
CA VAL A 184 -5.03 0.18 16.78
C VAL A 184 -3.85 -0.70 17.15
N ARG A 185 -3.78 -1.95 16.66
CA ARG A 185 -2.65 -2.85 16.96
C ARG A 185 -1.31 -2.30 16.46
N VAL A 186 -1.28 -1.71 15.27
CA VAL A 186 -0.06 -1.05 14.74
C VAL A 186 0.27 0.20 15.55
N MET A 187 -0.73 1.02 15.87
CA MET A 187 -0.52 2.24 16.64
C MET A 187 0.03 1.92 18.04
N LEU A 188 -0.45 0.88 18.71
CA LEU A 188 0.03 0.45 20.02
C LEU A 188 1.51 0.02 20.02
N ARG A 189 2.09 -0.32 18.86
CA ARG A 189 3.55 -0.55 18.74
C ARG A 189 4.37 0.72 18.90
N PHE A 190 3.74 1.89 18.78
CA PHE A 190 4.36 3.20 19.01
C PHE A 190 4.21 3.73 20.45
N ARG A 191 3.93 2.87 21.45
CA ARG A 191 3.88 3.29 22.88
C ARG A 191 5.11 4.05 23.35
N GLN A 192 6.30 3.67 22.87
CA GLN A 192 7.53 4.44 23.02
C GLN A 192 7.76 5.28 21.77
N PHE A 193 6.92 6.31 21.57
CA PHE A 193 6.79 7.00 20.29
C PHE A 193 8.13 7.49 19.74
N HIS A 194 8.96 8.13 20.58
CA HIS A 194 10.23 8.71 20.12
C HIS A 194 11.20 7.65 19.59
N GLN A 195 11.40 6.56 20.33
CA GLN A 195 12.30 5.48 19.93
C GLN A 195 11.77 4.75 18.68
N GLN A 196 10.46 4.49 18.64
CA GLN A 196 9.84 3.77 17.53
C GLN A 196 9.83 4.62 16.26
N ARG A 197 9.55 5.92 16.37
CA ARG A 197 9.70 6.87 15.27
C ARG A 197 11.13 6.89 14.74
N GLN A 198 12.14 7.02 15.60
CA GLN A 198 13.54 7.02 15.15
C GLN A 198 13.92 5.72 14.43
N THR A 199 13.47 4.58 14.95
CA THR A 199 13.70 3.26 14.36
C THR A 199 13.02 3.15 13.00
N PHE A 200 11.76 3.58 12.91
CA PHE A 200 10.98 3.62 11.68
C PHE A 200 11.65 4.51 10.63
N MET A 201 12.01 5.74 10.99
CA MET A 201 12.72 6.69 10.12
C MET A 201 14.02 6.11 9.56
N ARG A 202 14.81 5.45 10.42
CA ARG A 202 16.07 4.82 10.01
C ARG A 202 15.81 3.70 8.99
N ARG A 203 14.91 2.76 9.30
CA ARG A 203 14.56 1.65 8.38
C ARG A 203 14.04 2.17 7.03
N MET A 204 13.15 3.17 7.06
CA MET A 204 12.65 3.81 5.84
C MET A 204 13.78 4.42 5.02
N THR A 205 14.69 5.16 5.65
CA THR A 205 15.82 5.80 4.96
C THR A 205 16.76 4.76 4.35
N ASP A 206 17.06 3.69 5.08
CA ASP A 206 17.93 2.61 4.60
C ASP A 206 17.33 1.88 3.39
N LEU A 207 16.02 1.58 3.44
CA LEU A 207 15.31 0.88 2.35
C LEU A 207 15.08 1.75 1.11
N LEU A 208 14.98 3.07 1.28
CA LEU A 208 14.77 4.01 0.19
C LEU A 208 16.07 4.57 -0.38
N ARG A 209 17.21 4.22 0.23
CA ARG A 209 18.55 4.61 -0.22
C ARG A 209 18.81 4.16 -1.66
N ASP A 210 18.40 2.95 -2.02
CA ASP A 210 18.58 2.41 -3.38
C ASP A 210 17.78 3.19 -4.43
N LYS A 211 16.65 3.78 -4.01
CA LYS A 211 15.81 4.65 -4.83
C LYS A 211 16.23 6.12 -4.77
N ARG A 212 17.34 6.42 -4.09
CA ARG A 212 17.87 7.78 -3.85
C ARG A 212 16.88 8.75 -3.19
N PHE A 213 15.78 8.26 -2.63
CA PHE A 213 14.76 9.08 -2.01
C PHE A 213 15.08 9.34 -0.53
N ILE A 214 15.00 10.60 -0.11
CA ILE A 214 15.29 11.02 1.27
C ILE A 214 14.00 11.07 2.09
N PHE A 215 13.82 10.08 2.98
CA PHE A 215 12.69 10.07 3.91
C PHE A 215 12.95 11.00 5.11
N ALA A 216 12.20 12.11 5.22
CA ALA A 216 12.38 13.16 6.22
C ALA A 216 11.23 13.22 7.22
N GLY A 217 11.41 13.99 8.31
CA GLY A 217 10.41 14.19 9.37
C GLY A 217 9.00 14.55 8.84
N PRO A 218 8.86 15.53 7.92
CA PRO A 218 7.57 15.88 7.36
C PRO A 218 6.88 14.73 6.61
N HIS A 219 7.64 13.84 5.96
CA HIS A 219 7.08 12.64 5.32
C HIS A 219 6.52 11.68 6.36
N PHE A 220 7.23 11.49 7.48
CA PHE A 220 6.71 10.71 8.61
C PHE A 220 5.47 11.35 9.21
N ASP A 221 5.48 12.65 9.47
CA ASP A 221 4.33 13.33 10.09
C ASP A 221 3.09 13.23 9.19
N THR A 222 3.26 13.43 7.88
CA THR A 222 2.17 13.26 6.90
C THR A 222 1.66 11.82 6.86
N LEU A 223 2.57 10.85 6.83
CA LEU A 223 2.22 9.43 6.78
C LEU A 223 1.51 8.98 8.06
N PHE A 224 2.02 9.35 9.23
CA PHE A 224 1.47 8.98 10.53
C PHE A 224 0.08 9.58 10.73
N ASP A 225 -0.09 10.86 10.43
CA ASP A 225 -1.38 11.55 10.51
C ASP A 225 -2.40 10.97 9.53
N THR A 226 -1.96 10.63 8.31
CA THR A 226 -2.84 10.04 7.30
C THR A 226 -3.34 8.65 7.68
N MET A 227 -2.45 7.79 8.19
CA MET A 227 -2.82 6.43 8.57
C MET A 227 -3.64 6.40 9.87
N PHE A 228 -3.23 7.13 10.90
CA PHE A 228 -3.82 7.00 12.22
C PHE A 228 -4.80 8.11 12.59
N GLY A 229 -4.86 9.22 11.85
CA GLY A 229 -5.68 10.38 12.18
C GLY A 229 -7.16 10.05 12.37
N ARG A 230 -7.70 9.05 11.67
CA ARG A 230 -9.10 8.58 11.86
C ARG A 230 -9.36 8.07 13.28
N LEU A 231 -8.38 7.44 13.92
CA LEU A 231 -8.52 6.91 15.29
C LEU A 231 -8.67 8.04 16.30
N ARG A 232 -8.18 9.23 15.97
CA ARG A 232 -8.31 10.42 16.81
C ARG A 232 -9.75 10.87 16.96
N ASP A 233 -10.56 10.71 15.91
CA ASP A 233 -11.97 11.08 15.94
C ASP A 233 -12.74 10.19 16.93
N SER A 234 -12.37 8.92 17.04
CA SER A 234 -12.91 7.95 18.00
C SER A 234 -12.46 8.16 19.46
N LEU A 235 -11.63 9.18 19.75
CA LEU A 235 -11.12 9.47 21.10
C LEU A 235 -11.58 10.83 21.64
N ARG A 236 -12.44 11.55 20.89
CA ARG A 236 -12.86 12.91 21.23
C ARG A 236 -13.71 12.96 22.50
N SER A 237 -14.69 12.06 22.63
CA SER A 237 -15.62 12.03 23.76
C SER A 237 -15.31 10.88 24.74
N GLU A 238 -15.75 10.99 25.98
CA GLU A 238 -15.64 9.90 26.97
C GLU A 238 -16.40 8.65 26.54
N LEU A 239 -17.56 8.82 25.90
CA LEU A 239 -18.34 7.70 25.38
C LEU A 239 -17.60 6.95 24.27
N ASP A 240 -16.94 7.67 23.37
CA ASP A 240 -16.18 7.05 22.28
C ASP A 240 -14.92 6.35 22.81
N ARG A 241 -14.26 6.92 23.83
CA ARG A 241 -13.16 6.24 24.55
C ARG A 241 -13.62 4.95 25.20
N ALA A 242 -14.77 4.97 25.88
CA ALA A 242 -15.34 3.76 26.47
C ALA A 242 -15.66 2.71 25.41
N ARG A 243 -16.16 3.10 24.22
CA ARG A 243 -16.36 2.18 23.09
C ARG A 243 -15.05 1.57 22.60
N VAL A 244 -13.99 2.38 22.48
CA VAL A 244 -12.65 1.89 22.12
C VAL A 244 -12.17 0.86 23.15
N ASP A 245 -12.33 1.11 24.44
CA ASP A 245 -11.92 0.17 25.49
C ASP A 245 -12.77 -1.12 25.48
N ILE A 246 -14.08 -1.02 25.24
CA ILE A 246 -14.97 -2.19 25.08
C ILE A 246 -14.53 -3.06 23.88
N HIS A 247 -14.18 -2.46 22.75
CA HIS A 247 -13.85 -3.20 21.54
C HIS A 247 -12.42 -3.74 21.52
N TYR A 248 -11.47 -3.03 22.12
CA TYR A 248 -10.04 -3.31 21.96
C TYR A 248 -9.32 -3.66 23.27
N GLY A 249 -10.01 -3.59 24.40
CA GLY A 249 -9.52 -3.91 25.74
C GLY A 249 -9.28 -2.67 26.59
N ASP A 250 -9.45 -2.84 27.90
CA ASP A 250 -9.36 -1.76 28.88
C ASP A 250 -8.03 -0.99 28.81
N GLY A 251 -8.14 0.35 28.85
CA GLY A 251 -7.00 1.27 28.82
C GLY A 251 -6.37 1.42 27.42
N THR A 252 -6.98 0.89 26.36
CA THR A 252 -6.54 1.11 24.99
C THR A 252 -6.67 2.58 24.62
N SER A 253 -7.81 3.21 24.94
CA SER A 253 -8.09 4.61 24.67
C SER A 253 -7.00 5.53 25.24
N ASP A 254 -6.62 5.33 26.50
CA ASP A 254 -5.54 6.06 27.19
C ASP A 254 -4.18 5.90 26.49
N ASN A 255 -3.85 4.68 26.04
CA ASN A 255 -2.59 4.45 25.35
C ASN A 255 -2.55 5.14 23.99
N LEU A 256 -3.65 5.13 23.25
CA LEU A 256 -3.75 5.83 21.97
C LEU A 256 -3.63 7.35 22.16
N MET A 257 -4.31 7.91 23.17
CA MET A 257 -4.18 9.33 23.51
C MET A 257 -2.74 9.71 23.83
N ARG A 258 -2.04 8.95 24.68
CA ARG A 258 -0.63 9.22 25.01
C ARG A 258 0.29 9.23 23.79
N ILE A 259 0.04 8.35 22.82
CA ILE A 259 0.81 8.31 21.57
C ILE A 259 0.51 9.55 20.72
N PHE A 260 -0.76 9.95 20.61
CA PHE A 260 -1.13 11.19 19.92
C PHE A 260 -0.56 12.44 20.60
N ASP A 261 -0.53 12.51 21.93
CA ASP A 261 0.07 13.64 22.66
C ASP A 261 1.58 13.73 22.39
N GLN A 262 2.28 12.59 22.35
CA GLN A 262 3.70 12.53 22.00
C GLN A 262 3.94 12.94 20.54
N PHE A 263 3.03 12.58 19.62
CA PHE A 263 3.07 12.99 18.23
C PHE A 263 2.85 14.51 18.06
N ASP A 264 1.85 15.07 18.73
CA ASP A 264 1.59 16.51 18.68
C ASP A 264 2.73 17.32 19.29
N LYS A 265 3.25 16.89 20.44
CA LYS A 265 4.44 17.49 21.04
C LYS A 265 5.61 17.49 20.05
N HIS A 266 5.80 16.39 19.33
CA HIS A 266 6.83 16.32 18.29
C HIS A 266 6.60 17.32 17.15
N LYS A 267 5.36 17.45 16.65
CA LYS A 267 5.03 18.43 15.60
C LYS A 267 5.28 19.86 16.08
N LEU A 268 4.92 20.16 17.33
CA LEU A 268 5.19 21.47 17.94
C LEU A 268 6.69 21.74 18.05
N GLU A 269 7.48 20.77 18.51
CA GLU A 269 8.95 20.87 18.59
C GLU A 269 9.60 21.06 17.22
N GLN A 270 9.04 20.47 16.15
CA GLN A 270 9.53 20.67 14.79
C GLN A 270 9.15 22.05 14.23
N ALA A 271 7.95 22.56 14.58
CA ALA A 271 7.47 23.86 14.14
C ALA A 271 8.17 25.03 14.85
N GLN A 272 8.79 24.80 16.01
CA GLN A 272 9.54 25.84 16.72
C GLN A 272 10.79 26.26 15.92
N PRO A 273 10.94 27.56 15.61
CA PRO A 273 12.13 28.05 14.92
C PRO A 273 13.37 27.90 15.82
N VAL A 274 14.50 27.51 15.24
CA VAL A 274 15.74 27.36 15.99
C VAL A 274 16.24 28.76 16.34
N GLN A 275 16.44 28.99 17.64
CA GLN A 275 17.04 30.21 18.15
C GLN A 275 18.56 30.09 17.98
N MET A 276 19.09 30.77 16.96
CA MET A 276 20.53 30.80 16.72
C MET A 276 21.20 31.70 17.77
N LEU A 277 22.44 31.37 18.15
CA LEU A 277 23.28 32.25 18.98
C LEU A 277 23.32 33.63 18.32
N GLY A 278 22.78 34.66 18.98
CA GLY A 278 22.61 36.01 18.42
C GLY A 278 21.15 36.47 18.23
N GLY A 279 20.15 35.71 18.71
CA GLY A 279 18.76 36.18 18.80
C GLY A 279 17.96 36.17 17.49
N ARG A 280 18.58 35.78 16.37
CA ARG A 280 17.89 35.57 15.09
C ARG A 280 17.15 34.23 15.10
N ARG A 281 15.84 34.27 14.90
CA ARG A 281 15.00 33.10 14.65
C ARG A 281 15.14 32.71 13.19
N ALA A 282 15.61 31.50 12.92
CA ALA A 282 15.65 30.94 11.57
C ALA A 282 14.78 29.67 11.51
N PRO A 283 14.10 29.39 10.38
CA PRO A 283 13.50 28.08 10.18
C PRO A 283 14.61 27.02 10.30
N ARG A 284 14.31 25.90 10.97
CA ARG A 284 15.29 24.84 11.18
C ARG A 284 15.79 24.38 9.81
N PRO A 285 17.10 24.45 9.51
CA PRO A 285 17.60 23.93 8.26
C PRO A 285 17.29 22.44 8.20
N MET A 286 16.73 21.99 7.07
CA MET A 286 16.53 20.57 6.80
C MET A 286 17.89 19.90 6.95
N LEU A 287 18.05 19.09 8.00
CA LEU A 287 19.22 18.23 8.15
C LEU A 287 19.11 17.15 7.05
N ALA A 288 19.58 17.49 5.84
CA ALA A 288 20.25 16.50 5.02
C ALA A 288 21.31 15.91 5.95
N GLN A 289 21.12 14.65 6.36
CA GLN A 289 22.08 13.97 7.19
C GLN A 289 23.44 14.10 6.48
N ARG A 290 24.39 14.71 7.18
CA ARG A 290 25.77 14.88 6.72
C ARG A 290 26.23 13.59 6.04
N PRO A 291 26.73 13.63 4.79
CA PRO A 291 27.48 12.50 4.30
C PRO A 291 28.72 12.38 5.19
N MET A 292 28.79 11.32 5.98
CA MET A 292 30.02 10.87 6.63
C MET A 292 30.97 10.40 5.52
N LEU A 293 31.60 11.35 4.83
CA LEU A 293 32.68 11.12 3.88
C LEU A 293 33.94 11.77 4.44
N GLY A 294 34.93 10.93 4.76
CA GLY A 294 36.34 11.33 4.79
C GLY A 294 36.95 11.62 6.16
N ALA A 295 37.11 10.60 7.00
CA ALA A 295 38.23 10.58 7.95
C ALA A 295 39.20 9.48 7.51
N THR A 296 40.01 9.77 6.49
CA THR A 296 41.24 9.03 6.22
C THR A 296 42.27 9.43 7.27
N PRO A 297 42.80 8.51 8.11
CA PRO A 297 43.93 8.83 8.96
C PRO A 297 45.17 8.97 8.08
N ALA A 298 45.81 10.13 8.18
CA ALA A 298 47.08 10.43 7.53
C ALA A 298 48.14 9.39 7.92
N ALA A 299 48.81 8.84 6.89
CA ALA A 299 50.01 8.05 7.03
C ALA A 299 51.10 8.86 7.74
N LYS A 300 51.48 8.45 8.95
CA LYS A 300 52.75 8.87 9.55
C LYS A 300 53.86 8.01 8.95
N ARG A 301 54.67 8.63 8.09
CA ARG A 301 56.04 8.20 7.82
C ARG A 301 56.83 8.24 9.13
N ARG A 302 57.41 7.11 9.52
CA ARG A 302 58.78 6.99 10.04
C ARG A 302 59.25 5.56 9.79
#